data_AF-Q96W78-F1
#
_entry.id   AF-Q96W78-F1
#
_cell.length_a   1.000
_cell.length_b   1.000
_cell.length_c   1.000
_cell.angle_alpha   90.00
_cell.angle_beta   90.00
_cell.angle_gamma   90.00
#
_symmetry.space_group_name_H-M   'P 1'
#
loop_
_entity.id
_entity.type
_entity.pdbx_description
1 polymer ?
#
loop_
_entity_poly.entity_id
_entity_poly.type
_entity_poly.pdbx_seq_one_letter_code
_entity_poly.pdbx_strand_id
1 'polypeptide(L)'
;WTPFVGSTISYGMNPYKFFFSCREKYGDIYTFVMLGKKMTVYMGVKGNDFILNGKLKDLNAEEVYSPLTTPVFGSDVVYDCPNSKLM
;
A
#
# COMPACT_ATOMS: atom_id res chain seq x y z
N TRP A 1 -0.18 14.02 17.80
CA TRP A 1 0.43 13.96 16.46
C TRP A 1 1.90 13.67 16.67
N THR A 2 2.39 12.54 16.16
CA THR A 2 3.78 12.10 16.33
C THR A 2 4.42 12.04 14.94
N PRO A 3 5.46 12.85 14.67
CA PRO A 3 6.21 12.76 13.42
C PRO A 3 6.68 11.32 13.16
N PHE A 4 6.86 10.95 11.89
CA PHE A 4 7.22 9.60 11.45
C PHE A 4 6.12 8.53 11.70
N VAL A 5 5.63 8.35 12.92
CA VAL A 5 4.58 7.38 13.24
C VAL A 5 3.27 7.71 12.50
N GLY A 6 2.91 8.98 12.35
CA GLY A 6 1.71 9.36 11.62
C GLY A 6 0.44 8.70 12.19
N SER A 7 -0.40 8.14 11.32
CA SER A 7 -1.66 7.46 11.69
C SER A 7 -1.50 5.95 11.93
N THR A 8 -0.27 5.45 12.05
CA THR A 8 0.03 4.00 12.14
C THR A 8 -0.72 3.31 13.27
N ILE A 9 -0.85 3.94 14.44
CA ILE A 9 -1.54 3.33 15.60
C ILE A 9 -3.03 3.13 15.29
N SER A 10 -3.73 4.17 14.86
CA SER A 10 -5.17 4.08 14.55
C SER A 10 -5.45 3.14 13.40
N TYR A 11 -4.61 3.17 12.36
CA TYR A 11 -4.68 2.21 11.25
C TYR A 11 -4.43 0.77 11.71
N GLY A 12 -3.38 0.53 12.49
CA GLY A 12 -2.98 -0.81 12.91
C GLY A 12 -3.94 -1.46 13.91
N MET A 13 -4.64 -0.67 14.73
CA MET A 13 -5.61 -1.21 15.69
C MET A 13 -6.95 -1.58 15.04
N ASN A 14 -7.47 -0.74 14.14
CA ASN A 14 -8.72 -1.01 13.43
C ASN A 14 -8.74 -0.29 12.07
N PRO A 15 -8.21 -0.94 11.01
CA PRO A 15 -8.01 -0.29 9.73
C PRO A 15 -9.33 0.09 9.06
N TYR A 16 -10.39 -0.71 9.18
CA TYR A 16 -11.69 -0.39 8.57
C TYR A 16 -12.34 0.83 9.22
N LYS A 17 -12.37 0.90 10.56
CA LYS A 17 -12.89 2.09 11.25
C LYS A 17 -12.09 3.34 10.86
N PHE A 18 -10.77 3.23 10.76
CA PHE A 18 -9.91 4.31 10.29
C PHE A 18 -10.28 4.75 8.87
N PHE A 19 -10.37 3.81 7.92
CA PHE A 19 -10.69 4.12 6.53
C PHE A 19 -12.07 4.74 6.36
N PHE A 20 -13.11 4.22 7.03
CA PHE A 20 -14.45 4.81 6.97
C PHE A 20 -14.49 6.23 7.55
N SER A 21 -13.81 6.46 8.68
CA SER A 21 -13.73 7.81 9.27
C SER A 21 -12.96 8.81 8.39
N CYS A 22 -11.96 8.35 7.62
CA CYS A 22 -11.26 9.18 6.65
C CYS A 22 -12.13 9.44 5.42
N ARG A 23 -12.87 8.43 4.96
CA ARG A 23 -13.79 8.55 3.84
C ARG A 23 -14.89 9.57 4.08
N GLU A 24 -15.47 9.57 5.28
CA GLU A 24 -16.47 10.56 5.69
C GLU A 24 -15.94 12.01 5.62
N LYS A 25 -14.65 12.21 5.86
CA LYS A 25 -14.02 13.54 5.91
C LYS A 25 -13.44 14.00 4.58
N TYR A 26 -12.88 13.08 3.81
CA TYR A 26 -12.01 13.39 2.67
C TYR A 26 -12.51 12.75 1.35
N GLY A 27 -13.56 11.94 1.40
CA GLY A 27 -14.05 11.19 0.25
C GLY A 27 -13.24 9.93 -0.02
N ASP A 28 -13.37 9.39 -1.24
CA ASP A 28 -12.81 8.09 -1.60
C ASP A 28 -11.29 8.07 -1.79
N ILE A 29 -10.65 9.24 -1.94
CA ILE A 29 -9.20 9.37 -2.18
C ILE A 29 -8.57 10.27 -1.13
N TYR A 30 -7.62 9.74 -0.37
CA TYR A 30 -6.89 10.50 0.64
C TYR A 30 -5.51 9.92 0.91
N THR A 31 -4.63 10.74 1.47
CA THR A 31 -3.26 10.34 1.83
C THR A 31 -3.06 10.49 3.33
N PHE A 32 -2.43 9.49 3.95
CA PHE A 32 -2.00 9.54 5.34
C PHE A 32 -0.56 9.05 5.49
N VAL A 33 0.07 9.35 6.63
CA VAL A 33 1.45 8.90 6.91
C VAL A 33 1.43 7.64 7.76
N MET A 34 2.20 6.64 7.36
CA MET A 34 2.44 5.39 8.11
C MET A 34 3.95 5.11 8.16
N LEU A 35 4.54 5.14 9.35
CA LEU A 35 5.97 4.88 9.58
C LEU A 35 6.90 5.60 8.57
N GLY A 36 6.67 6.89 8.37
CA GLY A 36 7.44 7.74 7.46
C GLY A 36 7.02 7.65 5.98
N LYS A 37 6.21 6.68 5.58
CA LYS A 37 5.70 6.52 4.21
C LYS A 37 4.36 7.23 4.04
N LYS A 38 4.15 7.87 2.88
CA LYS A 38 2.86 8.45 2.49
C LYS A 38 2.04 7.40 1.78
N MET A 39 0.93 7.00 2.39
CA MET A 39 0.01 5.99 1.87
C MET A 39 -1.21 6.69 1.28
N THR A 40 -1.41 6.57 -0.04
CA THR A 40 -2.61 7.06 -0.72
C THR A 40 -3.61 5.91 -0.84
N VAL A 41 -4.80 6.12 -0.30
CA VAL A 41 -5.92 5.17 -0.34
C VAL A 41 -6.89 5.62 -1.42
N TYR A 42 -7.37 4.67 -2.22
CA TYR A 42 -8.49 4.88 -3.14
C TYR A 42 -9.54 3.79 -2.86
N MET A 43 -10.67 4.19 -2.27
CA MET A 43 -11.75 3.28 -1.90
C MET A 43 -12.75 3.04 -3.05
N GLY A 44 -13.38 1.86 -3.03
CA GLY A 44 -14.43 1.48 -3.97
C GLY A 44 -13.91 0.85 -5.27
N VAL A 45 -14.85 0.51 -6.16
CA VAL A 45 -14.55 -0.26 -7.39
C VAL A 45 -13.57 0.48 -8.31
N LYS A 46 -13.64 1.82 -8.36
CA LYS A 46 -12.68 2.65 -9.12
C LYS A 46 -11.27 2.58 -8.54
N GLY A 47 -11.13 2.48 -7.22
CA GLY A 47 -9.84 2.29 -6.56
C GLY A 47 -9.25 0.92 -6.85
N ASN A 48 -10.09 -0.12 -6.87
CA ASN A 48 -9.67 -1.46 -7.27
C ASN A 48 -9.13 -1.45 -8.71
N ASP A 49 -9.86 -0.85 -9.65
CA ASP A 49 -9.41 -0.72 -11.04
C ASP A 49 -8.09 0.07 -11.13
N PHE A 50 -7.99 1.21 -10.44
CA PHE A 50 -6.80 2.05 -10.44
C PHE A 50 -5.53 1.33 -9.94
N ILE A 51 -5.65 0.53 -8.86
CA ILE A 51 -4.50 -0.16 -8.26
C ILE A 51 -4.20 -1.48 -8.96
N LEU A 52 -5.21 -2.26 -9.31
CA LEU A 52 -5.03 -3.61 -9.88
C LEU A 52 -4.77 -3.60 -11.39
N ASN A 53 -5.26 -2.59 -12.11
CA ASN A 53 -4.99 -2.39 -13.55
C ASN A 53 -3.95 -1.28 -13.82
N GLY A 54 -3.22 -0.84 -12.80
CA GLY A 54 -2.13 0.11 -12.98
C GLY A 54 -1.02 -0.47 -13.86
N LYS A 55 -0.42 0.37 -14.71
CA LYS A 55 0.68 -0.06 -15.59
C LYS A 55 1.93 -0.31 -14.74
N LEU A 56 2.75 -1.29 -15.13
CA LEU A 56 4.01 -1.63 -14.42
C LEU A 56 4.97 -0.43 -14.28
N LYS A 57 4.94 0.50 -15.23
CA LYS A 57 5.74 1.74 -15.17
C LYS A 57 5.25 2.76 -14.12
N ASP A 58 3.99 2.64 -13.70
CA ASP A 58 3.31 3.59 -12.82
C ASP A 58 3.15 3.01 -11.40
N LEU A 59 3.05 1.68 -11.26
CA LEU A 59 2.95 0.96 -9.98
C LEU A 59 3.89 -0.25 -9.93
N ASN A 60 4.58 -0.44 -8.80
CA ASN A 60 5.51 -1.55 -8.58
C ASN A 60 5.25 -2.24 -7.23
N ALA A 61 4.89 -3.51 -7.28
CA ALA A 61 4.64 -4.32 -6.07
C ALA A 61 5.93 -4.84 -5.42
N GLU A 62 6.98 -5.10 -6.20
CA GLU A 62 8.27 -5.64 -5.73
C GLU A 62 8.94 -4.66 -4.76
N GLU A 63 8.94 -3.37 -5.08
CA GLU A 63 9.49 -2.31 -4.21
C GLU A 63 8.82 -2.25 -2.83
N VAL A 64 7.56 -2.69 -2.74
CA VAL A 64 6.76 -2.65 -1.51
C VAL A 64 6.92 -3.94 -0.72
N TYR A 65 6.84 -5.10 -1.37
CA TYR A 65 6.79 -6.39 -0.69
C TYR A 65 8.14 -7.09 -0.53
N SER A 66 9.12 -6.85 -1.41
CA SER A 66 10.44 -7.50 -1.36
C SER A 66 11.12 -7.40 0.02
N PRO A 67 11.15 -6.24 0.71
CA PRO A 67 11.77 -6.15 2.04
C PRO A 67 11.14 -7.07 3.10
N LEU A 68 9.88 -7.46 2.92
CA LEU A 68 9.17 -8.38 3.81
C LEU A 68 9.33 -9.85 3.38
N THR A 69 9.30 -10.12 2.07
CA THR A 69 9.16 -11.48 1.54
C THR A 69 10.48 -12.14 1.18
N THR A 70 11.47 -11.40 0.68
CA THR A 70 12.76 -11.93 0.25
C THR A 70 13.53 -12.60 1.40
N PRO A 71 13.55 -12.05 2.63
CA PRO A 71 14.17 -12.73 3.77
C PRO A 71 13.49 -14.06 4.15
N VAL A 72 12.25 -14.29 3.71
CA VAL A 72 11.47 -15.49 4.03
C VAL A 72 11.55 -16.54 2.93
N PHE A 73 11.35 -16.13 1.68
CA PHE A 73 11.27 -17.05 0.53
C PHE A 73 12.62 -17.26 -0.18
N GLY A 74 13.60 -16.39 0.06
CA GLY A 74 14.88 -16.39 -0.63
C GLY A 74 14.87 -15.52 -1.88
N SER A 75 16.03 -15.50 -2.55
CA SER A 75 16.26 -14.67 -3.74
C SER A 75 15.86 -15.34 -5.04
N ASP A 76 15.66 -14.51 -6.07
CA ASP A 76 15.28 -14.93 -7.43
C ASP A 76 13.87 -15.56 -7.52
N VAL A 77 12.99 -15.26 -6.55
CA VAL A 77 11.61 -15.76 -6.50
C VAL A 77 10.62 -14.67 -6.08
N VAL A 78 9.36 -14.79 -6.52
CA VAL A 78 8.23 -13.94 -6.13
C VAL A 78 8.47 -12.44 -6.36
N TYR A 79 8.90 -11.70 -5.33
CA TYR A 79 9.14 -10.25 -5.40
C TYR A 79 10.64 -9.89 -5.49
N ASP A 80 11.52 -10.88 -5.56
CA ASP A 80 12.97 -10.73 -5.76
C ASP A 80 13.39 -11.28 -7.12
N CYS A 81 12.57 -11.11 -8.17
CA CYS A 81 12.93 -11.50 -9.53
C CYS A 81 12.30 -10.58 -10.57
N PRO A 82 12.87 -10.48 -11.80
CA PRO A 82 12.31 -9.63 -12.83
C PRO A 82 10.88 -10.05 -13.19
N ASN A 83 9.99 -9.06 -13.29
CA ASN A 83 8.60 -9.26 -13.71
C ASN A 83 8.45 -10.14 -14.99
N SER A 84 9.40 -10.08 -15.92
CA SER A 84 9.44 -10.91 -17.12
C SER A 84 9.56 -12.42 -16.88
N LYS A 85 9.89 -12.86 -15.65
CA LYS A 85 9.86 -14.29 -15.27
C LYS A 85 8.45 -14.77 -14.87
N LEU A 86 7.54 -13.85 -14.59
CA LEU A 86 6.21 -14.12 -14.04
C LEU A 86 5.06 -13.81 -15.02
N MET A 87 5.37 -13.19 -16.17
CA MET A 87 4.44 -12.82 -17.24
C MET A 87 4.75 -13.54 -18.54
#